data_AF-A0AAE2VC70-F1
#
_entry.id   AF-A0AAE2VC70-F1
#
_cell.length_a   1.000
_cell.length_b   1.000
_cell.length_c   1.000
_cell.angle_alpha   90.00
_cell.angle_beta   90.00
_cell.angle_gamma   90.00
#
_symmetry.space_group_name_H-M   'P 1'
#
loop_
_entity.id
_entity.type
_entity.pdbx_description
1 polymer ?
#
loop_
_entity_poly.entity_id
_entity_poly.type
_entity_poly.pdbx_seq_one_letter_code
_entity_poly.pdbx_strand_id
1 'polypeptide(L)'
;MKLKHVFPVISSLALICTLPSCKDGTAQTTEAPTQVRSYSSSHSFEESDFSEWMSKADQQIAYEKRDKNTYFAFTEGRSLGGFQQYRHVIRPLPLETHSEWAVYWGLSSDDFYPIDLKLQKAGFERKHLQVYEDGSGEAYYQAVWLKKK
;
A
#
# COMPACT_ATOMS: atom_id res chain seq x y z
N MET A 1 27.08 -44.55 -24.16
CA MET A 1 27.43 -44.87 -22.75
C MET A 1 27.24 -43.61 -21.92
N LYS A 2 26.44 -43.71 -20.86
CA LYS A 2 26.08 -42.62 -19.95
C LYS A 2 27.12 -42.58 -18.83
N LEU A 3 27.57 -41.39 -18.44
CA LEU A 3 28.10 -41.16 -17.10
C LEU A 3 27.52 -39.85 -16.57
N LYS A 4 26.51 -40.00 -15.71
CA LYS A 4 25.96 -38.94 -14.86
C LYS A 4 26.92 -38.80 -13.69
N HIS A 5 27.32 -37.58 -13.32
CA HIS A 5 27.93 -37.32 -12.03
C HIS A 5 26.98 -36.43 -11.24
N VAL A 6 26.24 -37.10 -10.36
CA VAL A 6 25.46 -36.53 -9.27
C VAL A 6 26.46 -36.35 -8.13
N PHE A 7 26.64 -35.12 -7.66
CA PHE A 7 27.25 -34.86 -6.35
C PHE A 7 26.16 -34.37 -5.40
N PRO A 8 25.82 -35.14 -4.35
CA PRO A 8 24.97 -34.67 -3.28
C PRO A 8 25.83 -33.89 -2.28
N VAL A 9 25.48 -32.64 -2.02
CA VAL A 9 25.94 -31.94 -0.80
C VAL A 9 24.81 -32.02 0.21
N ILE A 10 24.87 -33.09 1.00
CA ILE A 10 24.22 -33.16 2.30
C ILE A 10 25.20 -32.51 3.28
N SER A 11 24.79 -31.45 3.97
CA SER A 11 25.51 -30.99 5.16
C SER A 11 24.53 -30.50 6.22
N SER A 12 24.20 -31.45 7.08
CA SER A 12 24.04 -31.34 8.53
C SER A 12 23.22 -30.20 9.13
N LEU A 13 22.04 -30.62 9.59
CA LEU A 13 21.36 -30.20 10.81
C LEU A 13 22.34 -29.82 11.93
N ALA A 14 22.27 -28.60 12.45
CA ALA A 14 22.77 -28.26 13.78
C ALA A 14 21.58 -27.80 14.63
N LEU A 15 21.08 -28.74 15.42
CA LEU A 15 20.10 -28.54 16.48
C LEU A 15 20.79 -27.79 17.63
N ILE A 16 20.48 -26.51 17.83
CA ILE A 16 20.87 -25.80 19.04
C ILE A 16 19.71 -25.88 20.02
N CYS A 17 19.78 -26.87 20.91
CA CYS A 17 19.06 -26.86 22.18
C CYS A 17 19.81 -25.94 23.16
N THR A 18 19.24 -24.81 23.53
CA THR A 18 19.62 -24.08 24.74
C THR A 18 18.46 -24.13 25.74
N LEU A 19 18.79 -24.63 26.93
CA LEU A 19 17.93 -24.88 28.08
C LEU A 19 17.28 -23.59 28.64
N PRO A 20 16.17 -23.70 29.38
CA PRO A 20 15.43 -22.56 29.90
C PRO A 20 16.13 -22.02 31.16
N SER A 21 16.44 -20.72 31.16
CA SER A 21 16.74 -19.99 32.38
C SER A 21 15.56 -19.06 32.67
N CYS A 22 14.56 -19.57 33.39
CA CYS A 22 13.60 -18.72 34.09
C CYS A 22 14.37 -17.87 35.08
N LYS A 23 14.43 -16.56 34.83
CA LYS A 23 14.68 -15.58 35.88
C LYS A 23 13.68 -14.45 35.67
N ASP A 24 12.75 -14.39 36.61
CA ASP A 24 11.71 -13.38 36.69
C ASP A 24 12.31 -11.97 36.57
N GLY A 25 11.92 -11.30 35.50
CA GLY A 25 12.14 -9.89 35.28
C GLY A 25 11.01 -9.48 34.36
N THR A 26 9.98 -8.88 34.93
CA THR A 26 8.80 -8.38 34.25
C THR A 26 9.21 -7.29 33.26
N ALA A 27 9.71 -7.68 32.09
CA ALA A 27 9.86 -6.79 30.97
C ALA A 27 8.46 -6.62 30.37
N GLN A 28 7.81 -5.52 30.71
CA GLN A 28 6.75 -4.98 29.88
C GLN A 28 7.34 -4.76 28.49
N THR A 29 7.08 -5.69 27.58
CA THR A 29 7.16 -5.43 26.15
C THR A 29 6.04 -4.45 25.84
N THR A 30 6.29 -3.17 26.08
CA THR A 30 5.52 -2.12 25.44
C THR A 30 5.98 -2.13 23.98
N GLU A 31 5.29 -2.89 23.13
CA GLU A 31 5.33 -2.66 21.69
C GLU A 31 4.91 -1.21 21.48
N ALA A 32 5.90 -0.33 21.29
CA ALA A 32 5.64 1.01 20.83
C ALA A 32 4.90 0.85 19.49
N PRO A 33 3.73 1.47 19.30
CA PRO A 33 3.07 1.40 18.00
C PRO A 33 4.04 1.96 16.98
N THR A 34 4.39 1.16 15.97
CA THR A 34 5.15 1.63 14.80
C THR A 34 4.41 2.83 14.25
N GLN A 35 4.89 4.04 14.56
CA GLN A 35 4.30 5.27 14.07
C GLN A 35 4.60 5.33 12.58
N VAL A 36 3.64 4.89 11.77
CA VAL A 36 3.64 5.10 10.32
C VAL A 36 3.71 6.61 10.11
N ARG A 37 4.87 7.12 9.71
CA ARG A 37 5.01 8.52 9.31
C ARG A 37 4.30 8.68 7.98
N SER A 38 3.17 9.37 8.01
CA SER A 38 2.44 9.72 6.79
C SER A 38 2.59 11.21 6.51
N TYR A 39 3.06 11.54 5.31
CA TYR A 39 3.05 12.89 4.77
C TYR A 39 1.98 12.97 3.69
N SER A 40 0.98 13.83 3.89
CA SER A 40 -0.09 14.04 2.91
C SER A 40 -0.10 15.51 2.49
N SER A 41 -0.35 15.76 1.20
CA SER A 41 -0.86 17.07 0.77
C SER A 41 -2.10 17.46 1.59
N SER A 42 -2.39 18.75 1.74
CA SER A 42 -3.31 19.37 2.73
C SER A 42 -4.80 18.95 2.71
N HIS A 43 -5.14 17.75 2.24
CA HIS A 43 -6.47 17.16 2.24
C HIS A 43 -6.63 16.27 3.48
N SER A 44 -7.59 16.62 4.33
CA SER A 44 -8.17 15.73 5.35
C SER A 44 -9.50 15.18 4.83
N PHE A 45 -9.76 13.91 5.07
CA PHE A 45 -11.05 13.26 4.80
C PHE A 45 -11.77 12.97 6.11
N GLU A 46 -13.08 13.16 6.13
CA GLU A 46 -13.89 12.83 7.29
C GLU A 46 -14.18 11.33 7.30
N GLU A 47 -14.40 10.73 8.48
CA GLU A 47 -14.72 9.29 8.58
C GLU A 47 -15.94 8.90 7.73
N SER A 48 -16.92 9.80 7.60
CA SER A 48 -18.11 9.60 6.76
C SER A 48 -17.84 9.64 5.25
N ASP A 49 -16.66 10.09 4.80
CA ASP A 49 -16.26 10.04 3.39
C ASP A 49 -15.84 8.64 2.94
N PHE A 50 -15.49 7.78 3.89
CA PHE A 50 -14.96 6.46 3.61
C PHE A 50 -16.06 5.43 3.37
N SER A 51 -15.80 4.52 2.44
CA SER A 51 -16.57 3.29 2.32
C SER A 51 -16.40 2.40 3.55
N GLU A 52 -17.28 1.41 3.67
CA GLU A 52 -17.05 0.27 4.55
C GLU A 52 -15.72 -0.42 4.23
N TRP A 53 -15.14 -1.07 5.25
CA TRP A 53 -13.97 -1.92 5.10
C TRP A 53 -14.29 -3.16 4.26
N MET A 54 -13.44 -3.48 3.30
CA MET A 54 -13.64 -4.58 2.37
C MET A 54 -12.36 -5.40 2.17
N SER A 55 -12.51 -6.66 1.73
CA SER A 55 -11.35 -7.49 1.39
C SER A 55 -10.65 -7.00 0.12
N LYS A 56 -9.44 -7.49 -0.16
CA LYS A 56 -8.76 -7.18 -1.43
C LYS A 56 -9.57 -7.62 -2.65
N ALA A 57 -10.28 -8.74 -2.56
CA ALA A 57 -11.12 -9.23 -3.66
C ALA A 57 -12.32 -8.32 -3.87
N ASP A 58 -12.98 -7.90 -2.80
CA ASP A 58 -14.13 -6.99 -2.86
C ASP A 58 -13.71 -5.60 -3.33
N GLN A 59 -12.52 -5.14 -2.97
CA GLN A 59 -11.93 -3.91 -3.49
C GLN A 59 -11.81 -3.94 -5.01
N GLN A 60 -11.30 -5.04 -5.59
CA GLN A 60 -11.20 -5.18 -7.04
C GLN A 60 -12.59 -5.13 -7.69
N ILE A 61 -13.56 -5.85 -7.11
CA ILE A 61 -14.95 -5.86 -7.59
C ILE A 61 -15.57 -4.45 -7.51
N ALA A 62 -15.37 -3.74 -6.40
CA ALA A 62 -15.85 -2.38 -6.20
C ALA A 62 -15.21 -1.42 -7.21
N TYR A 63 -13.92 -1.58 -7.47
CA TYR A 63 -13.22 -0.78 -8.48
C TYR A 63 -13.81 -1.03 -9.87
N GLU A 64 -13.98 -2.29 -10.29
CA GLU A 64 -14.51 -2.63 -11.61
C GLU A 64 -15.97 -2.21 -11.81
N LYS A 65 -16.79 -2.24 -10.75
CA LYS A 65 -18.21 -1.86 -10.78
C LYS A 65 -18.48 -0.37 -10.61
N ARG A 66 -17.47 0.44 -10.26
CA ARG A 66 -17.65 1.88 -10.02
C ARG A 66 -18.19 2.58 -11.26
N ASP A 67 -18.87 3.71 -11.06
CA ASP A 67 -19.22 4.59 -12.17
C ASP A 67 -17.94 5.07 -12.88
N LYS A 68 -17.93 5.04 -14.22
CA LYS A 68 -16.74 5.37 -15.02
C LYS A 68 -16.18 6.78 -14.74
N ASN A 69 -17.02 7.69 -14.26
CA ASN A 69 -16.64 9.05 -13.90
C ASN A 69 -16.35 9.19 -12.40
N THR A 70 -16.11 8.09 -11.69
CA THR A 70 -15.68 8.11 -10.28
C THR A 70 -14.34 7.41 -10.12
N TYR A 71 -13.60 7.81 -9.10
CA TYR A 71 -12.30 7.25 -8.77
C TYR A 71 -12.13 7.16 -7.25
N PHE A 72 -11.26 6.25 -6.82
CA PHE A 72 -10.85 6.14 -5.43
C PHE A 72 -9.82 7.24 -5.15
N ALA A 73 -10.28 8.37 -4.61
CA ALA A 73 -9.44 9.53 -4.36
C ALA A 73 -8.43 9.30 -3.24
N PHE A 74 -8.74 8.37 -2.34
CA PHE A 74 -7.90 7.98 -1.22
C PHE A 74 -8.21 6.55 -0.81
N THR A 75 -7.19 5.81 -0.39
CA THR A 75 -7.29 4.44 0.11
C THR A 75 -6.63 4.34 1.47
N GLU A 76 -7.31 3.68 2.40
CA GLU A 76 -6.70 3.17 3.63
C GLU A 76 -6.64 1.65 3.58
N GLY A 77 -5.58 1.12 4.17
CA GLY A 77 -5.38 -0.31 4.39
C GLY A 77 -5.12 -0.59 5.86
N ARG A 78 -5.65 -1.70 6.37
CA ARG A 78 -5.33 -2.20 7.71
C ARG A 78 -5.22 -3.72 7.72
N SER A 79 -4.47 -4.24 8.69
CA SER A 79 -4.52 -5.65 9.06
C SER A 79 -5.42 -5.83 10.28
N LEU A 80 -6.46 -6.65 10.16
CA LEU A 80 -7.35 -7.01 11.26
C LEU A 80 -7.52 -8.53 11.30
N GLY A 81 -7.08 -9.17 12.40
CA GLY A 81 -7.20 -10.62 12.57
C GLY A 81 -6.43 -11.44 11.53
N GLY A 82 -5.32 -10.92 11.01
CA GLY A 82 -4.51 -11.57 9.97
C GLY A 82 -5.01 -11.34 8.53
N PHE A 83 -6.12 -10.62 8.35
CA PHE A 83 -6.66 -10.28 7.03
C PHE A 83 -6.39 -8.82 6.68
N GLN A 84 -6.03 -8.58 5.41
CA GLN A 84 -5.90 -7.23 4.87
C GLN A 84 -7.28 -6.71 4.48
N GLN A 85 -7.62 -5.53 4.98
CA GLN A 85 -8.85 -4.81 4.69
C GLN A 85 -8.52 -3.45 4.10
N TYR A 86 -9.37 -2.98 3.21
CA TYR A 86 -9.22 -1.69 2.54
C TYR A 86 -10.51 -0.91 2.58
N ARG A 87 -10.42 0.41 2.52
CA ARG A 87 -11.56 1.31 2.33
C ARG A 87 -11.14 2.52 1.52
N HIS A 88 -12.12 3.18 0.92
CA HIS A 88 -11.86 4.22 -0.06
C HIS A 88 -12.71 5.46 0.16
N VAL A 89 -12.11 6.62 -0.09
CA VAL A 89 -12.88 7.82 -0.41
C VAL A 89 -13.13 7.83 -1.91
N ILE A 90 -14.41 7.84 -2.30
CA ILE A 90 -14.80 7.86 -3.71
C ILE A 90 -15.20 9.28 -4.07
N ARG A 91 -14.63 9.82 -5.16
CA ARG A 91 -15.00 11.15 -5.66
C ARG A 91 -15.40 11.08 -7.14
N PRO A 92 -16.37 11.90 -7.56
CA PRO A 92 -16.63 12.10 -8.98
C PRO A 92 -15.49 12.89 -9.65
N LEU A 93 -15.22 12.59 -10.92
CA LEU A 93 -14.42 13.42 -11.80
C LEU A 93 -15.18 14.74 -12.04
N PRO A 94 -14.57 15.91 -11.81
CA PRO A 94 -15.19 17.20 -12.13
C PRO A 94 -15.25 17.38 -13.66
N LEU A 95 -16.25 16.75 -14.29
CA LEU A 95 -16.39 16.67 -15.74
C LEU A 95 -16.52 18.03 -16.43
N GLU A 96 -16.77 19.13 -15.71
CA GLU A 96 -16.76 20.48 -16.28
C GLU A 96 -15.35 20.97 -16.60
N THR A 97 -14.38 20.64 -15.75
CA THR A 97 -13.01 21.20 -15.78
C THR A 97 -11.94 20.17 -16.15
N HIS A 98 -12.24 18.88 -16.03
CA HIS A 98 -11.30 17.80 -16.27
C HIS A 98 -11.88 16.76 -17.23
N SER A 99 -11.00 16.12 -18.00
CA SER A 99 -11.32 15.12 -19.01
C SER A 99 -11.01 13.70 -18.55
N GLU A 100 -9.94 13.53 -17.78
CA GLU A 100 -9.40 12.23 -17.39
C GLU A 100 -8.84 12.26 -15.96
N TRP A 101 -8.70 11.08 -15.38
CA TRP A 101 -8.05 10.87 -14.08
C TRP A 101 -7.12 9.65 -14.13
N ALA A 102 -6.11 9.67 -13.27
CA ALA A 102 -5.26 8.52 -12.98
C ALA A 102 -5.04 8.45 -11.46
N VAL A 103 -5.13 7.24 -10.90
CA VAL A 103 -4.94 6.98 -9.48
C VAL A 103 -4.04 5.78 -9.32
N TYR A 104 -3.08 5.88 -8.42
CA TYR A 104 -2.25 4.76 -7.99
C TYR A 104 -2.10 4.79 -6.47
N TRP A 105 -2.03 3.60 -5.87
CA TRP A 105 -1.89 3.38 -4.44
C TRP A 105 -0.82 2.32 -4.20
N GLY A 106 0.01 2.49 -3.16
CA GLY A 106 1.06 1.56 -2.80
C GLY A 106 2.21 1.45 -3.82
N LEU A 107 2.53 2.54 -4.52
CA LEU A 107 3.71 2.57 -5.39
C LEU A 107 4.99 2.67 -4.56
N SER A 108 6.03 1.95 -4.94
CA SER A 108 7.38 2.19 -4.43
C SER A 108 7.92 3.54 -4.94
N SER A 109 9.01 4.05 -4.34
CA SER A 109 9.69 5.24 -4.88
C SER A 109 10.14 5.03 -6.33
N ASP A 110 10.65 3.84 -6.65
CA ASP A 110 11.17 3.49 -7.98
C ASP A 110 10.07 3.43 -9.05
N ASP A 111 8.84 3.08 -8.65
CA ASP A 111 7.68 3.12 -9.55
C ASP A 111 7.05 4.51 -9.63
N PHE A 112 7.00 5.24 -8.51
CA PHE A 112 6.28 6.51 -8.40
C PHE A 112 6.83 7.59 -9.32
N TYR A 113 8.12 7.89 -9.27
CA TYR A 113 8.67 9.01 -10.04
C TYR A 113 8.59 8.82 -11.56
N PRO A 114 8.86 7.63 -12.13
CA PRO A 114 8.63 7.39 -13.55
C PRO A 114 7.16 7.56 -13.97
N ILE A 115 6.21 7.07 -13.16
CA ILE A 115 4.78 7.20 -13.42
C ILE A 115 4.35 8.68 -13.36
N ASP A 116 4.76 9.40 -12.32
CA ASP A 116 4.45 10.81 -12.12
C ASP A 116 4.96 11.65 -13.30
N LEU A 117 6.22 11.46 -13.72
CA LEU A 117 6.79 12.16 -14.86
C LEU A 117 6.06 11.82 -16.16
N LYS A 118 5.69 10.56 -16.37
CA LYS A 118 4.93 10.13 -17.55
C LYS A 118 3.55 10.79 -17.61
N LEU A 119 2.84 10.84 -16.48
CA LEU A 119 1.51 11.46 -16.40
C LEU A 119 1.59 12.97 -16.61
N GLN A 120 2.57 13.65 -16.00
CA GLN A 120 2.79 15.08 -16.20
C GLN A 120 3.09 15.42 -17.66
N LYS A 121 3.95 14.63 -18.34
CA LYS A 121 4.20 14.77 -19.78
C LYS A 121 2.95 14.54 -20.64
N ALA A 122 2.00 13.73 -20.17
CA ALA A 122 0.72 13.50 -20.83
C ALA A 122 -0.35 14.57 -20.50
N GLY A 123 0.02 15.63 -19.77
CA GLY A 123 -0.85 16.76 -19.44
C GLY A 123 -1.66 16.58 -18.15
N PHE A 124 -1.38 15.55 -17.35
CA PHE A 124 -2.00 15.39 -16.05
C PHE A 124 -1.34 16.27 -14.98
N GLU A 125 -2.14 16.83 -14.08
CA GLU A 125 -1.69 17.56 -12.91
C GLU A 125 -1.88 16.69 -11.65
N ARG A 126 -0.84 16.52 -10.84
CA ARG A 126 -0.95 15.85 -9.55
C ARG A 126 -1.77 16.70 -8.59
N LYS A 127 -2.91 16.18 -8.14
CA LYS A 127 -3.84 16.87 -7.23
C LYS A 127 -3.68 16.44 -5.78
N HIS A 128 -3.31 15.19 -5.57
CA HIS A 128 -3.11 14.64 -4.25
C HIS A 128 -1.88 13.74 -4.24
N LEU A 129 -1.13 13.80 -3.15
CA LEU A 129 -0.04 12.88 -2.85
C LEU A 129 -0.06 12.58 -1.35
N GLN A 130 0.01 11.30 -1.03
CA GLN A 130 0.31 10.77 0.28
C GLN A 130 1.53 9.86 0.17
N VAL A 131 2.44 10.00 1.13
CA VAL A 131 3.59 9.12 1.34
C VAL A 131 3.44 8.49 2.72
N TYR A 132 3.67 7.20 2.83
CA TYR A 132 3.68 6.49 4.10
C TYR A 132 4.82 5.48 4.16
N GLU A 133 5.38 5.28 5.34
CA GLU A 133 6.43 4.28 5.57
C GLU A 133 5.82 2.97 6.06
N ASP A 134 6.31 1.84 5.55
CA ASP A 134 5.93 0.53 6.08
C ASP A 134 6.77 0.15 7.32
N GLY A 135 6.57 -1.06 7.85
CA GLY A 135 7.31 -1.56 9.01
C GLY A 135 8.81 -1.77 8.79
N SER A 136 9.27 -1.76 7.53
CA SER A 136 10.69 -1.84 7.17
C SER A 136 11.35 -0.47 7.02
N GLY A 137 10.56 0.61 7.04
CA GLY A 137 10.99 1.98 6.76
C GLY A 137 11.01 2.32 5.27
N GLU A 138 10.48 1.45 4.41
CA GLU A 138 10.33 1.75 2.99
C GLU A 138 9.13 2.68 2.76
N ALA A 139 9.34 3.71 1.93
CA ALA A 139 8.32 4.68 1.59
C ALA A 139 7.46 4.22 0.41
N TYR A 140 6.15 4.31 0.59
CA TYR A 140 5.13 4.01 -0.41
C TYR A 140 4.27 5.24 -0.70
N TYR A 141 3.82 5.34 -1.94
CA TYR A 141 3.17 6.52 -2.49
C TYR A 141 1.75 6.17 -2.95
N GLN A 142 0.82 7.04 -2.61
CA GLN A 142 -0.54 7.08 -3.16
C GLN A 142 -0.78 8.46 -3.75
N ALA A 143 -1.28 8.53 -4.98
CA ALA A 143 -1.50 9.82 -5.63
C ALA A 143 -2.66 9.80 -6.62
N VAL A 144 -3.21 10.99 -6.80
CA VAL A 144 -4.29 11.30 -7.75
C VAL A 144 -3.78 12.34 -8.72
N TRP A 145 -3.97 12.06 -10.01
CA TRP A 145 -3.70 12.98 -11.10
C TRP A 145 -4.97 13.23 -11.89
N LEU A 146 -5.24 14.49 -12.21
CA LEU A 146 -6.36 14.87 -13.07
C LEU A 146 -5.84 15.62 -14.29
N LYS A 147 -6.44 15.37 -15.45
CA LYS A 147 -6.11 16.07 -16.69
C LYS A 147 -7.17 17.12 -16.98
N LYS A 148 -6.74 18.36 -17.15
CA LYS A 148 -7.63 19.46 -17.55
C LYS A 148 -8.14 19.24 -18.98
N LYS A 149 -9.31 19.81 -19.27
CA LYS A 149 -9.81 19.94 -20.64
C LYS A 149 -8.98 20.92 -21.46
#